data_AF-A0A2T2U5T2-F1
#
_entry.id   AF-A0A2T2U5T2-F1
#
_cell.length_a   1.000
_cell.length_b   1.000
_cell.length_c   1.000
_cell.angle_alpha   90.00
_cell.angle_beta   90.00
_cell.angle_gamma   90.00
#
_symmetry.space_group_name_H-M   'P 1'
#
loop_
_entity.id
_entity.type
_entity.pdbx_description
1 polymer ?
#
loop_
_entity_poly.entity_id
_entity_poly.type
_entity_poly.pdbx_seq_one_letter_code
_entity_poly.pdbx_strand_id
1 'polypeptide(L)' 'MHLCLFEDDHVPALRPLVEARAAYDLRLGGRTVLETARDAFDPDGLVLHARPLVADVTRRAHDPVAVNALP' A
#
# COMPACT_ATOMS: atom_id res chain seq x y z
N MET A 1 16.72 6.20 3.37
CA MET A 1 15.42 6.69 3.89
C MET A 1 14.39 5.56 3.86
N HIS A 2 13.54 5.41 4.88
CA HIS A 2 12.41 4.48 4.84
C HIS A 2 11.14 5.22 4.40
N LEU A 3 10.39 4.64 3.47
CA LEU A 3 9.05 5.08 3.11
C LEU A 3 8.02 4.21 3.83
N CYS A 4 7.13 4.84 4.60
CA CYS A 4 6.02 4.16 5.26
C CYS A 4 4.70 4.66 4.66
N LEU A 5 3.89 3.75 4.10
CA LEU A 5 2.59 4.10 3.52
C LEU A 5 1.46 3.56 4.39
N PHE A 6 0.48 4.42 4.66
CA PHE A 6 -0.70 4.12 5.45
C PHE A 6 -1.95 4.31 4.61
N GLU A 7 -2.92 3.41 4.77
CA GLU A 7 -4.27 3.66 4.26
C GLU A 7 -4.96 4.73 5.12
N ASP A 8 -5.59 5.69 4.45
CA ASP A 8 -6.36 6.77 5.07
C ASP A 8 -7.75 6.28 5.54
N ASP A 9 -8.32 6.94 6.55
CA ASP A 9 -9.61 6.58 7.13
C ASP A 9 -10.79 6.74 6.14
N HIS A 10 -10.63 7.55 5.09
CA HIS A 10 -11.65 7.77 4.05
C HIS A 10 -11.59 6.73 2.92
N VAL A 11 -10.64 5.78 2.96
CA VAL A 11 -10.55 4.69 1.97
C VAL A 11 -11.86 3.92 1.74
N PRO A 12 -12.75 3.69 2.73
CA PRO A 12 -14.06 3.07 2.49
C PRO A 12 -14.95 3.77 1.44
N ALA A 13 -14.71 5.06 1.13
CA ALA A 13 -15.43 5.77 0.07
C ALA A 13 -15.09 5.26 -1.34
N LEU A 14 -14.00 4.52 -1.51
CA LEU A 14 -13.54 3.97 -2.80
C LEU A 14 -14.06 2.55 -3.08
N ARG A 15 -15.02 2.06 -2.28
CA ARG A 15 -15.65 0.75 -2.53
C ARG A 15 -16.32 0.74 -3.91
N PRO A 16 -16.27 -0.41 -4.63
CA PRO A 16 -15.76 -1.71 -4.19
C PRO A 16 -14.24 -1.91 -4.44
N LEU A 17 -13.54 -0.93 -4.99
CA LEU A 17 -12.17 -1.08 -5.50
C LEU A 17 -11.16 -1.50 -4.41
N VAL A 18 -11.47 -1.14 -3.16
CA VAL A 18 -10.60 -1.32 -1.98
C VAL A 18 -10.97 -2.52 -1.12
N GLU A 19 -11.84 -3.41 -1.60
CA GLU A 19 -12.23 -4.64 -0.89
C GLU A 19 -11.25 -5.79 -1.12
N ALA A 20 -10.55 -5.79 -2.26
CA ALA A 20 -9.63 -6.86 -2.65
C ALA A 20 -8.17 -6.43 -2.69
N ARG A 21 -7.86 -5.17 -2.38
CA ARG A 21 -6.50 -4.61 -2.34
C ARG A 21 -6.43 -3.34 -1.51
N ALA A 22 -5.23 -2.98 -1.06
CA ALA A 22 -5.00 -1.71 -0.38
C ALA A 22 -5.15 -0.52 -1.33
N ALA A 23 -5.49 0.65 -0.79
CA ALA A 23 -5.72 1.87 -1.56
C ALA A 23 -4.52 2.29 -2.41
N TYR A 24 -3.29 2.11 -1.89
CA TYR A 24 -2.08 2.46 -2.64
C TYR A 24 -1.77 1.53 -3.81
N ASP A 25 -2.44 0.36 -3.90
CA ASP A 25 -2.37 -0.56 -5.03
C ASP A 25 -3.45 -0.25 -6.10
N LEU A 26 -4.26 0.79 -5.88
CA LEU A 26 -5.12 1.32 -6.93
C LEU A 26 -4.27 2.04 -7.99
N ARG A 27 -4.65 1.85 -9.24
CA ARG A 27 -4.02 2.54 -10.37
C ARG A 27 -4.61 3.93 -10.55
N LEU A 28 -3.73 4.91 -10.67
CA LEU A 28 -4.04 6.25 -11.17
C LEU A 28 -3.44 6.35 -12.57
N GLY A 29 -4.26 6.03 -13.58
CA GLY A 29 -3.79 5.84 -14.94
C GLY A 29 -2.96 4.57 -15.07
N GLY A 30 -1.70 4.69 -15.53
CA GLY A 30 -0.82 3.56 -15.80
C GLY A 30 -0.03 3.02 -14.60
N ARG A 31 0.04 3.76 -13.49
CA ARG A 31 0.83 3.41 -12.30
C ARG A 31 -0.04 3.35 -11.05
N THR A 32 0.39 2.60 -10.05
CA THR A 32 -0.22 2.64 -8.72
C THR A 32 0.27 3.86 -7.94
N VAL A 33 -0.44 4.20 -6.86
CA VAL A 33 0.02 5.23 -5.93
C VAL A 33 1.34 4.80 -5.28
N LEU A 34 1.47 3.51 -4.92
CA LEU A 34 2.70 2.95 -4.37
C LEU A 34 3.89 3.11 -5.33
N GLU A 35 3.72 2.74 -6.60
CA GLU A 35 4.77 2.89 -7.63
C GLU A 35 5.20 4.35 -7.77
N THR A 36 4.22 5.26 -7.79
CA THR A 36 4.48 6.70 -7.90
C THR A 36 5.21 7.23 -6.67
N ALA A 37 4.84 6.78 -5.47
CA ALA A 37 5.51 7.18 -4.23
C ALA A 37 6.96 6.66 -4.16
N ARG A 38 7.19 5.40 -4.56
CA ARG A 38 8.56 4.84 -4.58
C ARG A 38 9.46 5.59 -5.54
N ASP A 39 8.98 5.89 -6.74
CA ASP A 39 9.70 6.65 -7.77
C ASP A 39 10.03 8.07 -7.29
N ALA A 40 9.09 8.74 -6.61
CA ALA A 40 9.28 10.11 -6.14
C ALA A 40 10.25 10.24 -4.95
N PHE A 41 10.35 9.23 -4.09
CA PHE A 41 11.14 9.31 -2.85
C PHE A 41 12.40 8.44 -2.84
N ASP A 42 12.58 7.55 -3.81
CA ASP A 42 13.70 6.61 -3.94
C ASP A 42 14.13 5.98 -2.59
N PRO A 43 13.24 5.27 -1.88
CA PRO A 43 13.52 4.81 -0.53
C PRO A 43 14.37 3.53 -0.51
N ASP A 44 15.27 3.44 0.47
CA ASP A 44 16.07 2.24 0.75
C ASP A 44 15.24 1.11 1.39
N GLY A 45 14.09 1.46 1.99
CA GLY A 45 13.22 0.52 2.67
C GLY A 45 11.74 0.95 2.59
N LEU A 46 10.85 -0.04 2.56
CA LEU A 46 9.40 0.15 2.46
C LEU A 46 8.70 -0.58 3.60
N VAL A 47 7.76 0.12 4.24
CA VAL A 47 6.83 -0.47 5.21
C VAL A 47 5.42 -0.10 4.79
N LEU A 48 4.53 -1.09 4.75
CA LEU A 48 3.14 -0.90 4.34
C LEU A 48 2.20 -1.13 5.51
N HIS A 49 1.25 -0.22 5.68
CA HIS A 49 0.16 -0.37 6.62
C HIS A 49 -1.16 -0.48 5.87
N ALA A 50 -1.79 -1.64 6.02
CA ALA A 50 -3.03 -2.02 5.36
C ALA A 50 -4.12 -2.33 6.39
N ARG A 51 -5.36 -2.01 6.04
CA ARG A 51 -6.53 -2.36 6.85
C ARG A 51 -6.61 -3.88 7.01
N PRO A 52 -7.15 -4.40 8.14
CA PRO A 52 -7.21 -5.84 8.41
C PRO A 52 -7.82 -6.67 7.28
N LEU A 53 -8.83 -6.13 6.60
CA LEU A 53 -9.54 -6.79 5.50
C LEU A 53 -8.61 -7.24 4.36
N VAL A 54 -7.58 -6.44 4.06
CA VAL A 54 -6.68 -6.66 2.92
C VAL A 54 -5.23 -6.94 3.34
N ALA A 55 -4.92 -6.91 4.64
CA ALA A 55 -3.55 -7.07 5.15
C ALA A 55 -2.85 -8.34 4.63
N ASP A 56 -3.56 -9.48 4.62
CA ASP A 56 -2.99 -10.74 4.16
C ASP A 56 -2.77 -10.78 2.64
N VAL A 57 -3.66 -10.19 1.86
CA VAL A 57 -3.51 -10.14 0.40
C VAL A 57 -2.39 -9.18 0.03
N THR A 58 -2.28 -8.05 0.73
CA THR A 58 -1.17 -7.10 0.59
C THR A 58 0.16 -7.76 0.92
N ARG A 59 0.26 -8.51 2.02
CA ARG A 59 1.50 -9.22 2.40
C ARG A 59 1.97 -10.19 1.32
N ARG A 60 1.04 -10.93 0.71
CA ARG A 60 1.38 -11.85 -0.39
C ARG A 60 1.77 -11.12 -1.67
N ALA A 61 1.15 -9.98 -1.96
CA ALA A 61 1.42 -9.22 -3.17
C ALA A 61 2.77 -8.49 -3.14
N HIS A 62 3.26 -8.13 -1.96
CA HIS A 62 4.46 -7.32 -1.78
C HIS A 62 5.60 -8.04 -1.05
N ASP A 63 5.60 -9.37 -0.94
CA ASP A 63 6.70 -10.13 -0.33
C ASP A 63 8.04 -9.77 -1.00
N PRO A 64 9.11 -9.35 -0.26
CA PRO A 64 9.33 -9.47 1.19
C PRO A 64 9.05 -8.21 2.04
N VAL A 65 8.30 -7.24 1.55
CA VAL A 65 8.01 -5.97 2.24
C VAL A 65 7.23 -6.20 3.54
N ALA A 66 7.62 -5.51 4.62
CA ALA A 66 6.91 -5.57 5.89
C ALA A 66 5.50 -4.95 5.76
N VAL A 67 4.47 -5.72 6.14
CA VAL A 67 3.07 -5.28 6.17
C VAL A 67 2.50 -5.38 7.58
N ASN A 68 2.03 -4.25 8.13
CA ASN A 68 1.51 -4.12 9.49
C ASN A 68 2.48 -4.59 10.59
N ALA A 69 3.78 -4.55 10.30
CA ALA A 69 4.85 -4.86 11.24
C ALA A 69 5.86 -3.72 11.25
N LEU A 70 6.41 -3.41 12.41
CA LEU A 70 7.58 -2.54 12.49
C LEU A 70 8.79 -3.32 11.96
N PRO A 71 9.66 -2.67 11.15
CA PRO A 71 10.87 -3.28 10.62
C PRO A 71 11.88 -3.65 11.72
#